data_AF-A0AAN9DGU6-F1
#
_entry.id   AF-A0AAN9DGU6-F1
#
_cell.length_a   1.000
_cell.length_b   1.000
_cell.length_c   1.000
_cell.angle_alpha   90.00
_cell.angle_beta   90.00
_cell.angle_gamma   90.00
#
_symmetry.space_group_name_H-M   'P 1'
#
loop_
_entity.id
_entity.type
_entity.pdbx_description
1 polymer ?
#
loop_
_entity_poly.entity_id
_entity_poly.type
_entity_poly.pdbx_seq_one_letter_code
_entity_poly.pdbx_strand_id
1 'polypeptide(L)'
;MMTMMIMMMLAASGVCVSGIRVFTAGEVKAVNGTDVRLKCTFQSSSAIRVSSVTVSWTFRPIGPGQEETVFYYHEKPFAPLEGRFRRKVEWAGDVSGRDASVVLRKVPFSFNGTFSCQVKNPPDVHGSVGEVRLRVVTTASLSEIVILCVATGGAVLLVLLVVMMVVFVRRCHRRRNPEQNHNILRQEQNHNSLRQEQNHNILRQEQNHNILRQEQNHNSLRQEQNHNSLRQEQKVLTGW
;
A
#
# COMPACT_ATOMS: atom_id res chain seq x y z
N MET A 1 56.55 -0.04 51.12
CA MET A 1 55.09 0.25 51.07
C MET A 1 54.75 1.36 50.08
N MET A 2 55.43 2.51 50.11
CA MET A 2 55.16 3.65 49.20
C MET A 2 55.44 3.34 47.71
N THR A 3 56.46 2.54 47.39
CA THR A 3 56.79 2.10 46.02
C THR A 3 55.77 1.12 45.42
N MET A 4 55.13 0.28 46.25
CA MET A 4 54.08 -0.63 45.79
C MET A 4 52.76 0.12 45.51
N MET A 5 52.48 1.20 46.25
CA MET A 5 51.34 2.07 45.95
C MET A 5 51.54 2.83 44.63
N ILE A 6 52.75 3.31 44.32
CA ILE A 6 53.03 3.98 43.04
C ILE A 6 52.86 3.03 41.84
N MET A 7 53.28 1.77 41.96
CA MET A 7 53.08 0.74 40.92
C MET A 7 51.59 0.37 40.74
N MET A 8 50.81 0.32 41.82
CA MET A 8 49.35 0.12 41.73
C MET A 8 48.62 1.31 41.12
N MET A 9 49.06 2.54 41.40
CA MET A 9 48.49 3.77 40.82
C MET A 9 48.83 3.90 39.32
N LEU A 10 50.02 3.44 38.89
CA LEU A 10 50.38 3.35 37.46
C LEU A 10 49.55 2.30 36.73
N ALA A 11 49.26 1.15 37.36
CA ALA A 11 48.39 0.11 36.78
C ALA A 11 46.92 0.55 36.67
N ALA A 12 46.45 1.47 37.53
CA ALA A 12 45.10 2.02 37.49
C ALA A 12 44.89 3.10 36.41
N SER A 13 45.96 3.57 35.76
CA SER A 13 45.89 4.53 34.64
C SER A 13 45.66 3.86 33.27
N GLY A 14 45.13 2.63 33.26
CA GLY A 14 44.78 1.88 32.06
C GLY A 14 43.75 2.60 31.20
N VAL A 15 44.22 3.53 30.37
CA VAL A 15 43.43 4.11 29.29
C VAL A 15 43.14 2.98 28.32
N CYS A 16 41.88 2.54 28.29
CA CYS A 16 41.38 1.66 27.25
C CYS A 16 41.43 2.42 25.91
N VAL A 17 42.51 2.27 25.15
CA VAL A 17 42.59 2.79 23.78
C VAL A 17 41.82 1.82 22.89
N SER A 18 40.68 2.26 22.34
CA SER A 18 39.95 1.48 21.35
C SER A 18 40.46 1.87 19.97
N GLY A 19 40.91 0.90 19.18
CA GLY A 19 41.40 1.16 17.82
C GLY A 19 40.35 1.82 16.94
N ILE A 20 40.80 2.52 15.89
CA ILE A 20 39.89 3.18 14.95
C ILE A 20 39.09 2.13 14.15
N ARG A 21 37.77 2.31 14.13
CA ARG A 21 36.83 1.45 13.39
C ARG A 21 36.33 2.17 12.14
N VAL A 22 36.34 1.47 11.02
CA VAL A 22 35.90 2.00 9.72
C VAL A 22 34.65 1.27 9.26
N PHE A 23 33.67 2.03 8.77
CA PHE A 23 32.38 1.56 8.29
C PHE A 23 32.23 1.93 6.81
N THR A 24 31.91 0.93 5.99
CA THR A 24 31.73 1.06 4.54
C THR A 24 30.43 0.39 4.09
N ALA A 25 30.05 0.58 2.83
CA ALA A 25 28.87 -0.05 2.24
C ALA A 25 29.06 -1.54 1.88
N GLY A 26 30.29 -2.07 1.96
CA GLY A 26 30.61 -3.45 1.58
C GLY A 26 30.62 -3.69 0.07
N GLU A 27 29.47 -3.67 -0.59
CA GLU A 27 29.34 -3.83 -2.04
C GLU A 27 28.55 -2.67 -2.66
N VAL A 28 29.08 -2.12 -3.76
CA VAL A 28 28.46 -0.99 -4.48
C VAL A 28 28.36 -1.34 -5.95
N LYS A 29 27.17 -1.18 -6.53
CA LYS A 29 26.94 -1.30 -7.97
C LYS A 29 26.86 0.09 -8.60
N ALA A 30 27.59 0.31 -9.68
CA ALA A 30 27.58 1.55 -10.44
C ALA A 30 27.36 1.26 -11.92
N VAL A 31 26.71 2.16 -12.64
CA VAL A 31 26.55 2.00 -14.10
C VAL A 31 27.77 2.59 -14.80
N ASN A 32 28.21 1.96 -15.88
CA ASN A 32 29.35 2.47 -16.66
C ASN A 32 29.10 3.93 -17.10
N GLY A 33 30.07 4.80 -16.81
CA GLY A 33 30.01 6.22 -17.14
C GLY A 33 29.27 7.11 -16.12
N THR A 34 28.69 6.55 -15.05
CA THR A 34 28.08 7.35 -13.98
C THR A 34 29.08 7.67 -12.87
N ASP A 35 28.68 8.57 -11.98
CA ASP A 35 29.44 8.88 -10.77
C ASP A 35 28.97 7.99 -9.61
N VAL A 36 29.88 7.63 -8.72
CA VAL A 36 29.55 6.79 -7.55
C VAL A 36 30.30 7.28 -6.32
N ARG A 37 29.59 7.36 -5.19
CA ARG A 37 30.18 7.70 -3.90
C ARG A 37 30.60 6.44 -3.16
N LEU A 38 31.89 6.31 -2.87
CA LEU A 38 32.40 5.26 -1.99
C LEU A 38 32.34 5.76 -0.55
N LYS A 39 31.33 5.28 0.19
CA LYS A 39 31.12 5.68 1.58
C LYS A 39 32.18 5.05 2.49
N CYS A 40 32.88 5.89 3.24
CA CYS A 40 33.77 5.49 4.32
C CYS A 40 33.59 6.44 5.51
N THR A 41 33.11 5.93 6.63
CA THR A 41 32.96 6.69 7.88
C THR A 41 33.73 5.99 8.98
N PHE A 42 34.24 6.73 9.96
CA PHE A 42 35.09 6.14 11.00
C PHE A 42 34.70 6.55 12.42
N GLN A 43 35.08 5.73 13.38
CA GLN A 43 34.93 6.01 14.80
C GLN A 43 36.27 5.80 15.49
N SER A 44 36.74 6.81 16.20
CA SER A 44 37.96 6.79 17.02
C SER A 44 37.61 7.20 18.45
N SER A 45 38.28 6.59 19.43
CA SER A 45 38.21 7.00 20.84
C SER A 45 39.04 8.24 21.14
N SER A 46 40.06 8.50 20.32
CA SER A 46 40.93 9.66 20.41
C SER A 46 40.25 10.90 19.81
N ALA A 47 40.60 12.08 20.32
CA ALA A 47 40.12 13.34 19.76
C ALA A 47 40.55 13.48 18.29
N ILE A 48 39.65 13.97 17.45
CA ILE A 48 39.89 14.11 16.00
C ILE A 48 40.46 15.51 15.77
N ARG A 49 41.73 15.58 15.36
CA ARG A 49 42.36 16.81 14.89
C ARG A 49 42.57 16.68 13.38
N VAL A 50 42.05 17.64 12.62
CA VAL A 50 42.11 17.61 11.15
C VAL A 50 43.56 17.53 10.64
N SER A 51 44.51 18.11 11.38
CA SER A 51 45.94 18.06 11.04
C SER A 51 46.65 16.76 11.33
N SER A 52 46.13 15.89 12.20
CA SER A 52 46.77 14.59 12.50
C SER A 52 46.16 13.43 11.72
N VAL A 53 44.91 13.56 11.29
CA VAL A 53 44.21 12.47 10.61
C VAL A 53 44.70 12.34 9.18
N THR A 54 45.01 11.11 8.79
CA THR A 54 45.32 10.75 7.40
C THR A 54 44.29 9.75 6.89
N VAL A 55 43.90 9.93 5.63
CA VAL A 55 43.03 8.98 4.91
C VAL A 55 43.76 8.55 3.66
N SER A 56 43.81 7.24 3.42
CA SER A 56 44.32 6.67 2.18
C SER A 56 43.30 5.74 1.57
N TRP A 57 42.98 5.96 0.31
CA TRP A 57 42.22 5.04 -0.52
C TRP A 57 43.14 4.31 -1.47
N THR A 58 43.06 2.99 -1.46
CA THR A 58 43.77 2.11 -2.40
C THR A 58 42.77 1.29 -3.22
N PHE A 59 43.21 0.77 -4.36
CA PHE A 59 42.42 -0.04 -5.26
C PHE A 59 43.16 -1.32 -5.61
N ARG A 60 42.48 -2.45 -5.51
CA ARG A 60 42.93 -3.75 -5.96
C ARG A 60 41.98 -4.28 -7.06
N PRO A 61 42.47 -4.57 -8.27
CA PRO A 61 41.64 -5.14 -9.33
C PRO A 61 41.16 -6.55 -8.99
N ILE A 62 40.06 -7.00 -9.61
CA ILE A 62 39.54 -8.39 -9.44
C ILE A 62 40.52 -9.42 -10.04
N GLY A 63 41.20 -9.06 -11.13
CA GLY A 63 42.17 -9.90 -11.83
C GLY A 63 43.62 -9.69 -11.34
N PRO A 64 44.62 -10.15 -12.11
CA PRO A 64 46.02 -9.89 -11.80
C PRO A 64 46.30 -8.40 -11.85
N GLY A 65 46.97 -7.91 -10.80
CA GLY A 65 47.36 -6.51 -10.69
C GLY A 65 47.82 -6.17 -9.28
N GLN A 66 48.66 -5.14 -9.19
CA GLN A 66 49.13 -4.60 -7.93
C GLN A 66 48.09 -3.64 -7.34
N GLU A 67 48.22 -3.34 -6.05
CA GLU A 67 47.45 -2.30 -5.40
C GLU A 67 47.86 -0.91 -5.92
N GLU A 68 46.88 -0.08 -6.28
CA GLU A 68 47.10 1.27 -6.82
C GLU A 68 46.56 2.32 -5.83
N THR A 69 47.22 3.48 -5.74
CA THR A 69 46.72 4.61 -4.93
C THR A 69 45.59 5.35 -5.64
N VAL A 70 44.46 5.52 -4.96
CA VAL A 70 43.26 6.18 -5.49
C VAL A 70 43.17 7.61 -4.99
N PHE A 71 43.48 7.83 -3.72
CA PHE A 71 43.34 9.13 -3.08
C PHE A 71 44.11 9.20 -1.76
N TYR A 72 44.60 10.39 -1.41
CA TYR A 72 45.23 10.65 -0.12
C TYR A 72 44.73 11.95 0.50
N TYR A 73 44.54 11.99 1.81
CA TYR A 73 44.19 13.19 2.56
C TYR A 73 45.13 13.36 3.74
N HIS A 74 45.66 14.57 3.90
CA HIS A 74 46.40 15.00 5.07
C HIS A 74 46.35 16.52 5.15
N GLU A 75 45.58 17.08 6.10
CA GLU A 75 45.16 18.50 6.18
C GLU A 75 44.33 19.00 4.99
N LYS A 76 44.66 18.55 3.78
CA LYS A 76 44.02 18.87 2.52
C LYS A 76 43.91 17.62 1.63
N PRO A 77 42.98 17.62 0.67
CA PRO A 77 42.82 16.55 -0.31
C PRO A 77 43.97 16.52 -1.34
N PHE A 78 44.52 15.32 -1.59
CA PHE A 78 45.52 15.05 -2.63
C PHE A 78 44.99 14.00 -3.61
N ALA A 79 44.54 14.47 -4.78
CA ALA A 79 44.13 13.62 -5.87
C ALA A 79 45.36 13.08 -6.64
N PRO A 80 45.28 11.88 -7.24
CA PRO A 80 46.37 11.31 -8.02
C PRO A 80 46.65 12.14 -9.26
N LEU A 81 47.95 12.42 -9.50
CA LEU A 81 48.41 13.23 -10.63
C LEU A 81 48.53 12.41 -11.92
N GLU A 82 48.68 11.10 -11.80
CA GLU A 82 48.91 10.15 -12.88
C GLU A 82 48.09 8.87 -12.70
N GLY A 83 48.18 7.95 -13.67
CA GLY A 83 47.46 6.69 -13.65
C GLY A 83 45.96 6.81 -13.96
N ARG A 84 45.27 5.70 -13.79
CA ARG A 84 43.86 5.51 -14.16
C ARG A 84 42.85 6.34 -13.36
N PHE A 85 43.25 6.79 -12.17
CA PHE A 85 42.41 7.56 -11.25
C PHE A 85 42.59 9.08 -11.42
N ARG A 86 43.52 9.51 -12.29
CA ARG A 86 43.76 10.92 -12.60
C ARG A 86 42.47 11.61 -13.05
N ARG A 87 42.09 12.71 -12.36
CA ARG A 87 40.85 13.50 -12.61
C ARG A 87 39.56 12.66 -12.55
N LYS A 88 39.60 11.49 -11.92
CA LYS A 88 38.45 10.59 -11.77
C LYS A 88 38.01 10.45 -10.32
N VAL A 89 38.70 11.06 -9.36
CA VAL A 89 38.42 10.94 -7.94
C VAL A 89 38.31 12.34 -7.34
N GLU A 90 37.24 12.56 -6.59
CA GLU A 90 36.97 13.80 -5.88
C GLU A 90 36.73 13.52 -4.39
N TRP A 91 37.20 14.43 -3.54
CA TRP A 91 36.92 14.38 -2.11
C TRP A 91 35.44 14.70 -1.85
N ALA A 92 34.77 13.85 -1.09
CA ALA A 92 33.35 14.01 -0.74
C ALA A 92 33.09 13.82 0.76
N GLY A 93 34.15 13.75 1.56
CA GLY A 93 34.10 13.54 3.00
C GLY A 93 34.27 14.85 3.78
N ASP A 94 34.19 14.72 5.08
CA ASP A 94 34.53 15.73 6.07
C ASP A 94 35.16 15.02 7.26
N VAL A 95 36.48 15.18 7.42
CA VAL A 95 37.24 14.52 8.48
C VAL A 95 36.76 14.94 9.86
N SER A 96 36.34 16.21 10.03
CA SER A 96 35.83 16.69 11.32
C SER A 96 34.50 16.00 11.68
N GLY A 97 33.65 15.78 10.68
CA GLY A 97 32.43 14.99 10.75
C GLY A 97 32.61 13.47 10.65
N ARG A 98 33.84 12.94 10.73
CA ARG A 98 34.15 11.50 10.67
C ARG A 98 33.81 10.82 9.34
N ASP A 99 33.77 11.58 8.26
CA ASP A 99 33.48 11.10 6.91
C ASP A 99 34.75 11.19 6.03
N ALA A 100 35.18 10.04 5.53
CA ALA A 100 36.37 9.84 4.70
C ALA A 100 35.99 9.43 3.26
N SER A 101 34.77 9.71 2.84
CA SER A 101 34.22 9.27 1.55
C SER A 101 34.82 9.99 0.35
N VAL A 102 34.89 9.29 -0.78
CA VAL A 102 35.31 9.83 -2.09
C VAL A 102 34.23 9.58 -3.13
N VAL A 103 34.21 10.41 -4.18
CA VAL A 103 33.38 10.18 -5.37
C VAL A 103 34.29 9.81 -6.54
N LEU A 104 33.97 8.68 -7.18
CA LEU A 104 34.56 8.31 -8.45
C LEU A 104 33.68 8.85 -9.59
N ARG A 105 34.29 9.61 -10.50
CA ARG A 105 33.62 10.25 -11.63
C ARG A 105 33.68 9.40 -12.89
N LYS A 106 32.56 9.29 -13.62
CA LYS A 106 32.44 8.58 -14.90
C LYS A 106 33.18 7.24 -14.89
N VAL A 107 32.71 6.32 -14.05
CA VAL A 107 33.40 5.06 -13.76
C VAL A 107 33.39 4.10 -14.95
N PRO A 108 34.56 3.66 -15.47
CA PRO A 108 34.64 2.64 -16.51
C PRO A 108 34.60 1.22 -15.92
N PHE A 109 34.34 0.20 -16.76
CA PHE A 109 34.41 -1.21 -16.35
C PHE A 109 35.76 -1.64 -15.75
N SER A 110 36.85 -0.95 -16.12
CA SER A 110 38.16 -1.26 -15.56
C SER A 110 38.20 -1.04 -14.05
N PHE A 111 37.38 -0.14 -13.49
CA PHE A 111 37.32 0.15 -12.04
C PHE A 111 36.66 -0.98 -11.23
N ASN A 112 36.30 -2.10 -11.86
CA ASN A 112 35.90 -3.31 -11.16
C ASN A 112 37.04 -3.82 -10.26
N GLY A 113 36.75 -3.88 -8.95
CA GLY A 113 37.74 -4.27 -7.95
C GLY A 113 37.30 -3.91 -6.53
N THR A 114 38.25 -4.03 -5.61
CA THR A 114 38.07 -3.68 -4.21
C THR A 114 38.80 -2.37 -3.92
N PHE A 115 38.06 -1.39 -3.42
CA PHE A 115 38.59 -0.14 -2.90
C PHE A 115 38.71 -0.24 -1.39
N SER A 116 39.88 0.12 -0.85
CA SER A 116 40.17 0.00 0.58
C SER A 116 40.40 1.39 1.18
N CYS A 117 39.61 1.74 2.19
CA CYS A 117 39.72 2.97 2.95
C CYS A 117 40.48 2.69 4.25
N GLN A 118 41.63 3.34 4.42
CA GLN A 118 42.39 3.31 5.67
C GLN A 118 42.40 4.70 6.27
N VAL A 119 42.00 4.80 7.53
CA VAL A 119 42.02 6.04 8.31
C VAL A 119 42.99 5.85 9.46
N LYS A 120 43.89 6.81 9.67
CA LYS A 120 44.80 6.83 10.82
C LYS A 120 44.58 8.12 11.59
N ASN A 121 44.41 8.00 12.90
CA ASN A 121 44.33 9.11 13.83
C ASN A 121 45.33 8.89 14.96
N PRO A 122 46.61 9.26 14.79
CA PRO A 122 47.61 9.15 15.87
C PRO A 122 47.08 9.79 17.17
N PRO A 123 47.20 9.14 18.34
CA PRO A 123 48.07 8.01 18.66
C PRO A 123 47.52 6.60 18.33
N ASP A 124 46.37 6.48 17.66
CA ASP A 124 45.78 5.18 17.33
C ASP A 124 46.69 4.43 16.32
N VAL A 125 47.46 3.45 16.81
CA VAL A 125 48.50 2.75 16.02
C VAL A 125 47.90 1.69 15.08
N HIS A 126 46.69 1.20 15.36
CA HIS A 126 46.03 0.16 14.57
C HIS A 126 44.58 0.53 14.26
N GLY A 127 44.26 0.53 12.97
CA GLY A 127 42.93 0.80 12.44
C GLY A 127 42.44 -0.31 11.54
N SER A 128 41.14 -0.59 11.59
CA SER A 128 40.51 -1.54 10.66
C SER A 128 40.46 -0.95 9.24
N VAL A 129 40.79 -1.74 8.23
CA VAL A 129 40.64 -1.34 6.83
C VAL A 129 39.20 -1.54 6.40
N GLY A 130 38.56 -0.49 5.88
CA GLY A 130 37.22 -0.58 5.31
C GLY A 130 37.26 -0.95 3.83
N GLU A 131 36.71 -2.10 3.44
CA GLU A 131 36.68 -2.52 2.04
C GLU A 131 35.35 -2.19 1.36
N VAL A 132 35.40 -1.81 0.08
CA VAL A 132 34.26 -1.59 -0.80
C VAL A 132 34.49 -2.32 -2.12
N ARG A 133 33.68 -3.34 -2.40
CA ARG A 133 33.69 -4.08 -3.66
C ARG A 133 32.83 -3.33 -4.67
N LEU A 134 33.48 -2.69 -5.65
CA LEU A 134 32.78 -1.97 -6.72
C LEU A 134 32.51 -2.89 -7.90
N ARG A 135 31.24 -2.98 -8.32
CA ARG A 135 30.82 -3.64 -9.56
C ARG A 135 30.22 -2.63 -10.53
N VAL A 136 30.88 -2.46 -11.66
CA VAL A 136 30.44 -1.61 -12.76
C VAL A 136 29.61 -2.46 -13.72
N VAL A 137 28.34 -2.10 -13.89
CA VAL A 137 27.35 -2.79 -14.74
C VAL A 137 26.97 -1.93 -15.95
N THR A 138 26.44 -2.55 -17.00
CA THR A 138 25.96 -1.86 -18.21
C THR A 138 24.65 -1.11 -17.99
N THR A 139 23.77 -1.65 -17.15
CA THR A 139 22.42 -1.12 -16.92
C THR A 139 22.12 -1.05 -15.43
N ALA A 140 21.40 -0.02 -15.00
CA ALA A 140 20.83 0.02 -13.66
C ALA A 140 19.82 -1.14 -13.49
N SER A 141 19.56 -1.57 -12.25
CA SER A 141 18.58 -2.61 -11.89
C SER A 141 17.12 -2.16 -12.09
N LEU A 142 16.86 -1.49 -13.21
CA LEU A 142 15.53 -1.04 -13.63
C LEU A 142 14.57 -2.22 -13.82
N SER A 143 15.07 -3.43 -14.06
CA SER A 143 14.25 -4.63 -14.17
C SER A 143 13.34 -4.81 -12.95
N GLU A 144 13.84 -4.64 -11.73
CA GLU A 144 13.04 -4.83 -10.52
C GLU A 144 11.96 -3.75 -10.38
N ILE A 145 12.32 -2.49 -10.62
CA ILE A 145 11.38 -1.36 -10.54
C ILE A 145 10.32 -1.47 -11.64
N VAL A 146 10.72 -1.80 -12.88
CA VAL A 146 9.81 -1.96 -14.01
C VAL A 146 8.85 -3.14 -13.78
N ILE A 147 9.35 -4.28 -13.27
CA ILE A 147 8.50 -5.43 -12.92
C ILE A 147 7.47 -5.03 -11.86
N LEU A 148 7.86 -4.31 -10.81
CA LEU A 148 6.95 -3.82 -9.78
C LEU A 148 5.90 -2.85 -10.35
N CYS A 149 6.30 -1.91 -11.21
CA CYS A 149 5.39 -0.96 -11.86
C CYS A 149 4.39 -1.66 -12.79
N VAL A 150 4.83 -2.62 -13.59
CA VAL A 150 3.95 -3.38 -14.50
C VAL A 150 2.97 -4.23 -13.70
N ALA A 151 3.42 -4.92 -12.65
CA ALA A 151 2.57 -5.75 -11.81
C ALA A 151 1.50 -4.92 -11.08
N THR A 152 1.89 -3.80 -10.45
CA THR A 152 0.95 -2.92 -9.75
C THR A 152 0.01 -2.20 -10.72
N GLY A 153 0.50 -1.69 -11.84
CA GLY A 153 -0.31 -1.06 -12.87
C GLY A 153 -1.37 -2.00 -13.46
N GLY A 154 -0.99 -3.25 -13.75
CA GLY A 154 -1.90 -4.28 -14.24
C GLY A 154 -3.00 -4.63 -13.23
N ALA A 155 -2.63 -4.78 -11.95
CA ALA A 155 -3.60 -5.07 -10.89
C ALA A 155 -4.62 -3.94 -10.70
N VAL A 156 -4.16 -2.69 -10.66
CA VAL A 156 -5.05 -1.52 -10.54
C VAL A 156 -5.98 -1.41 -11.74
N LEU A 157 -5.47 -1.58 -12.96
CA LEU A 157 -6.28 -1.56 -14.17
C LEU A 157 -7.36 -2.65 -14.14
N LEU A 158 -7.00 -3.87 -13.73
CA LEU A 158 -7.95 -4.99 -13.62
C LEU A 158 -9.05 -4.71 -12.59
N VAL A 159 -8.71 -4.17 -11.42
CA VAL A 159 -9.70 -3.79 -10.40
C VAL A 159 -10.65 -2.72 -10.93
N LEU A 160 -10.14 -1.70 -11.61
CA LEU A 160 -10.97 -0.65 -12.21
C LEU A 160 -11.93 -1.21 -13.27
N LEU A 161 -11.45 -2.14 -14.13
CA LEU A 161 -12.30 -2.81 -15.11
C LEU A 161 -13.41 -3.64 -14.45
N VAL A 162 -13.09 -4.40 -13.39
CA VAL A 162 -14.09 -5.18 -12.64
C VAL A 162 -15.14 -4.27 -12.00
N VAL A 163 -14.73 -3.17 -11.36
CA VAL A 163 -15.66 -2.20 -10.78
C VAL A 163 -16.56 -1.59 -11.85
N MET A 164 -16.00 -1.20 -12.99
CA MET A 164 -16.77 -0.67 -14.12
C MET A 164 -17.78 -1.68 -14.65
N MET A 165 -17.40 -2.95 -14.81
CA MET A 165 -18.31 -4.03 -15.21
C MET A 165 -19.42 -4.24 -14.19
N VAL A 166 -19.12 -4.28 -12.89
CA VAL A 166 -20.13 -4.41 -11.83
C VAL A 166 -21.10 -3.23 -11.84
N VAL A 167 -20.60 -2.00 -11.99
CA VAL A 167 -21.44 -0.79 -12.08
C VAL A 167 -22.30 -0.83 -13.34
N PHE A 168 -21.75 -1.26 -14.48
CA PHE A 168 -22.48 -1.42 -15.74
C PHE A 168 -23.60 -2.45 -15.59
N VAL A 169 -23.30 -3.65 -15.07
CA VAL A 169 -24.31 -4.69 -14.81
C VAL A 169 -25.38 -4.19 -13.84
N ARG A 170 -25.00 -3.52 -12.75
CA ARG A 170 -25.97 -2.92 -11.82
C ARG A 170 -26.83 -1.86 -12.49
N ARG A 171 -26.28 -1.01 -13.36
CA ARG A 171 -27.04 -0.03 -14.14
C ARG A 171 -28.00 -0.71 -15.12
N CYS A 172 -27.55 -1.74 -15.84
CA CYS A 172 -28.39 -2.52 -16.75
C CYS A 172 -29.52 -3.22 -16.00
N HIS A 173 -29.21 -3.86 -14.87
CA HIS A 173 -30.21 -4.50 -14.02
C HIS A 173 -31.19 -3.48 -13.45
N ARG A 174 -30.71 -2.33 -12.97
CA ARG A 174 -31.56 -1.24 -12.48
C ARG A 174 -32.39 -0.60 -13.60
N ARG A 175 -31.97 -0.63 -14.86
CA ARG A 175 -32.81 -0.22 -16.01
C ARG A 175 -33.85 -1.27 -16.39
N ARG A 176 -33.57 -2.56 -16.18
CA ARG A 176 -34.51 -3.65 -16.50
C ARG A 176 -35.56 -3.87 -15.40
N ASN A 177 -35.19 -3.67 -14.14
CA ASN A 177 -36.09 -3.80 -12.98
C ASN A 177 -37.31 -2.84 -12.96
N PRO A 178 -37.27 -1.58 -13.46
CA PRO A 178 -38.44 -0.70 -13.48
C PRO A 178 -39.53 -1.21 -14.43
N GLU A 179 -39.19 -1.89 -15.52
CA GLU A 179 -40.19 -2.52 -16.41
C GLU A 179 -40.92 -3.67 -15.69
N GLN A 180 -40.18 -4.50 -14.94
CA GLN A 180 -40.77 -5.61 -14.18
C GLN A 180 -41.65 -5.12 -13.03
N ASN A 181 -41.21 -4.10 -12.27
CA ASN A 181 -42.02 -3.50 -11.20
C ASN A 181 -43.27 -2.81 -11.74
N HIS A 182 -43.21 -2.16 -12.91
CA HIS A 182 -44.40 -1.56 -13.54
C HIS A 182 -45.43 -2.61 -13.94
N ASN A 183 -44.98 -3.76 -14.46
CA ASN A 183 -45.86 -4.86 -14.85
C ASN A 183 -46.56 -5.50 -13.64
N ILE A 184 -45.84 -5.69 -12.54
CA ILE A 184 -46.41 -6.24 -11.29
C ILE A 184 -47.45 -5.27 -10.71
N LEU A 185 -47.13 -3.98 -10.63
CA LEU A 185 -48.03 -2.98 -10.08
C LEU A 185 -49.32 -2.83 -10.91
N ARG A 186 -49.19 -2.89 -12.25
CA ARG A 186 -50.35 -2.87 -13.17
C ARG A 186 -51.21 -4.11 -13.02
N GLN A 187 -50.60 -5.28 -12.83
CA GLN A 187 -51.33 -6.53 -12.61
C GLN A 187 -52.06 -6.51 -11.28
N GLU A 188 -51.45 -5.98 -10.22
CA GLU A 188 -52.07 -5.80 -8.91
C GLU A 188 -53.25 -4.82 -8.98
N GLN A 189 -53.10 -3.69 -9.67
CA GLN A 189 -54.20 -2.75 -9.91
C GLN A 189 -55.38 -3.40 -10.64
N ASN A 190 -55.10 -4.16 -11.70
CA ASN A 190 -56.14 -4.88 -12.45
C ASN A 190 -56.84 -5.94 -11.58
N HIS A 191 -56.10 -6.66 -10.74
CA HIS A 191 -56.69 -7.64 -9.83
C HIS A 191 -57.58 -6.96 -8.77
N ASN A 192 -57.11 -5.83 -8.22
CA ASN A 192 -57.86 -5.05 -7.25
C ASN A 192 -59.14 -4.45 -7.85
N SER A 193 -59.10 -3.97 -9.10
CA SER A 193 -60.30 -3.44 -9.77
C SER A 193 -61.33 -4.54 -10.05
N LEU A 194 -60.91 -5.71 -10.52
CA LEU A 194 -61.79 -6.86 -10.73
C LEU A 194 -62.43 -7.32 -9.42
N ARG A 195 -61.67 -7.35 -8.34
CA ARG A 195 -62.18 -7.70 -7.01
C ARG A 195 -63.21 -6.70 -6.51
N GLN A 196 -62.99 -5.41 -6.73
CA GLN A 196 -63.97 -4.37 -6.39
C GLN A 196 -65.26 -4.53 -7.21
N GLU A 197 -65.14 -4.79 -8.51
CA GLU A 197 -66.30 -5.03 -9.38
C GLU A 197 -67.11 -6.26 -8.93
N GLN A 198 -66.43 -7.37 -8.60
CA GLN A 198 -67.08 -8.56 -8.05
C GLN A 198 -67.82 -8.27 -6.75
N ASN A 199 -67.18 -7.57 -5.81
CA ASN A 199 -67.82 -7.21 -4.54
C ASN A 199 -69.07 -6.34 -4.78
N HIS A 200 -69.01 -5.40 -5.72
CA HIS A 200 -70.15 -4.54 -6.06
C HIS A 200 -71.29 -5.37 -6.68
N ASN A 201 -70.97 -6.33 -7.54
CA ASN A 201 -71.96 -7.24 -8.13
C ASN A 201 -72.61 -8.15 -7.08
N ILE A 202 -71.85 -8.68 -6.12
CA ILE A 202 -72.37 -9.48 -5.01
C ILE A 202 -73.32 -8.66 -4.14
N LEU A 203 -72.92 -7.44 -3.75
CA LEU A 203 -73.77 -6.57 -2.94
C LEU A 203 -75.09 -6.25 -3.67
N ARG A 204 -75.02 -6.01 -4.98
CA ARG A 204 -76.22 -5.77 -5.80
C ARG A 204 -77.12 -7.00 -5.85
N GLN A 205 -76.56 -8.21 -5.97
CA GLN A 205 -77.34 -9.45 -5.93
C GLN A 205 -78.00 -9.65 -4.58
N GLU A 206 -77.29 -9.39 -3.49
CA GLU A 206 -77.81 -9.49 -2.13
C GLU A 206 -78.96 -8.50 -1.90
N GLN A 207 -78.81 -7.25 -2.35
CA GLN A 207 -79.89 -6.27 -2.32
C GLN A 207 -81.13 -6.74 -3.09
N ASN A 208 -80.96 -7.25 -4.31
CA ASN A 208 -82.08 -7.77 -5.10
C ASN A 208 -82.76 -8.97 -4.41
N HIS A 209 -81.98 -9.88 -3.82
CA HIS A 209 -82.52 -11.03 -3.09
C HIS A 209 -83.29 -10.59 -1.83
N ASN A 210 -82.81 -9.57 -1.12
CA ASN A 210 -83.49 -9.00 0.04
C ASN A 210 -84.81 -8.33 -0.35
N ILE A 211 -84.84 -7.61 -1.49
CA ILE A 211 -86.07 -7.01 -2.04
C ILE A 211 -87.09 -8.10 -2.39
N LEU A 212 -86.69 -9.15 -3.12
CA LEU A 212 -87.59 -10.26 -3.45
C LEU A 212 -88.16 -10.94 -2.21
N ARG A 213 -87.32 -11.15 -1.19
CA ARG A 213 -87.76 -11.75 0.08
C ARG A 213 -88.78 -10.88 0.80
N GLN A 214 -88.58 -9.56 0.81
CA GLN A 214 -89.56 -8.62 1.38
C GLN A 214 -90.88 -8.66 0.61
N GLU A 215 -90.82 -8.72 -0.71
CA GLU A 215 -92.02 -8.82 -1.57
C GLU A 215 -92.79 -10.13 -1.32
N GLN A 216 -92.10 -11.26 -1.20
CA GLN A 216 -92.72 -12.54 -0.85
C GLN A 216 -93.39 -12.51 0.53
N ASN A 217 -92.72 -11.95 1.54
CA ASN A 217 -93.30 -11.81 2.88
C ASN A 217 -94.55 -10.91 2.86
N HIS A 218 -94.51 -9.80 2.12
CA HIS A 218 -95.66 -8.91 1.97
C HIS A 218 -96.82 -9.61 1.25
N ASN A 219 -96.54 -10.41 0.22
CA ASN A 219 -97.55 -11.18 -0.49
C ASN A 219 -98.18 -12.26 0.40
N SER A 220 -97.37 -12.95 1.23
CA SER A 220 -97.85 -13.93 2.20
C SER A 220 -98.76 -13.29 3.26
N LEU A 221 -98.36 -12.16 3.85
CA LEU A 221 -99.18 -11.40 4.80
C LEU A 221 -100.52 -10.99 4.19
N ARG A 222 -100.51 -10.54 2.93
CA ARG A 222 -101.73 -10.17 2.20
C ARG A 222 -102.65 -11.36 1.98
N GLN A 223 -102.11 -12.53 1.64
CA GLN A 223 -102.90 -13.77 1.51
C GLN A 223 -103.52 -14.20 2.84
N GLU A 224 -102.75 -14.11 3.93
CA GLU A 224 -103.23 -14.44 5.27
C GLU A 224 -104.36 -13.50 5.72
N GLN A 225 -104.22 -12.18 5.47
CA GLN A 225 -105.28 -11.21 5.72
C GLN A 225 -106.55 -11.53 4.92
N ASN A 226 -106.43 -11.84 3.63
CA ASN A 226 -107.57 -12.22 2.80
C ASN A 226 -108.23 -13.51 3.31
N HIS A 227 -107.46 -14.52 3.69
CA HIS A 227 -107.99 -15.76 4.24
C HIS A 227 -108.70 -15.52 5.58
N ASN A 228 -108.14 -14.66 6.44
CA ASN A 228 -108.77 -14.28 7.70
C ASN A 228 -110.08 -13.50 7.47
N SER A 229 -110.12 -12.62 6.47
CA SER A 229 -111.34 -11.90 6.06
C SER A 229 -112.43 -12.86 5.58
N LEU A 230 -112.11 -13.78 4.66
CA LEU A 230 -113.06 -14.80 4.17
C LEU A 230 -113.58 -15.70 5.30
N ARG A 231 -112.70 -16.07 6.24
CA ARG A 231 -113.08 -16.86 7.42
C ARG A 231 -114.00 -16.09 8.35
N GLN A 232 -113.82 -14.77 8.48
CA GLN A 232 -114.74 -13.92 9.24
C GLN A 232 -116.11 -13.83 8.56
N GLU A 233 -116.17 -13.64 7.24
CA GLU A 233 -117.44 -13.64 6.49
C GLU A 233 -118.18 -14.99 6.60
N GLN A 234 -117.46 -16.11 6.47
CA GLN A 234 -118.07 -17.43 6.57
C GLN A 234 -118.60 -17.72 7.99
N LYS A 235 -117.90 -17.26 9.04
CA LYS A 235 -118.38 -17.33 10.43
C LYS A 235 -119.64 -16.49 10.67
N VAL A 236 -119.80 -15.36 9.98
CA VAL A 236 -120.99 -14.51 10.09
C VAL A 236 -122.21 -15.14 9.39
N LEU A 237 -122.00 -15.88 8.29
CA LEU A 237 -123.08 -16.49 7.51
C LEU A 237 -123.61 -17.81 8.08
N THR A 238 -122.87 -18.52 8.93
CA THR A 238 -123.24 -19.85 9.45
C THR A 238 -123.54 -19.88 10.95
N GLY A 239 -124.29 -18.89 11.45
CA GLY A 239 -124.72 -18.70 12.84
C GLY A 239 -124.66 -19.92 13.77
N TRP A 240 -123.67 -19.87 14.67
CA TRP A 240 -123.75 -20.24 16.08
C TRP A 240 -123.23 -19.06 16.89
#